data_AF-A0AAI9K5S5-F1
#
_entry.id   AF-A0AAI9K5S5-F1
#
_cell.length_a   1.000
_cell.length_b   1.000
_cell.length_c   1.000
_cell.angle_alpha   90.00
_cell.angle_beta   90.00
_cell.angle_gamma   90.00
#
_symmetry.space_group_name_H-M   'P 1'
#
loop_
_entity.id
_entity.type
_entity.pdbx_description
1 polymer ?
#
loop_
_entity_poly.entity_id
_entity_poly.type
_entity_poly.pdbx_seq_one_letter_code
_entity_poly.pdbx_strand_id
1 'polypeptide(L)'
;MSLTSRRLLKTAIIFFEKVMMEHEKVEKIDLVEEDDYKAVFEIYLADGRILVTYIGDVYVLTAADVREIVSEYEVVDCIVVVSNWDEYTSEAKEIAKTMGIGVFKLKEFMKAINYNGKKFLDTYIEKTIE
;
A
#
# COMPACT_ATOMS: atom_id res chain seq x y z
N MET A 1 2.28 -19.81 -2.14
CA MET A 1 1.11 -20.11 -2.99
C MET A 1 1.10 -18.99 -4.04
N SER A 2 0.43 -19.10 -5.18
CA SER A 2 0.56 -18.01 -6.17
C SER A 2 -0.33 -16.86 -5.75
N LEU A 3 0.25 -15.80 -5.17
CA LEU A 3 -0.30 -14.45 -5.33
C LEU A 3 -0.76 -14.36 -6.78
N THR A 4 -2.04 -14.02 -7.00
CA THR A 4 -2.52 -13.73 -8.36
C THR A 4 -2.05 -12.33 -8.77
N SER A 5 -0.80 -12.01 -8.41
CA SER A 5 -0.14 -10.77 -8.75
C SER A 5 0.26 -10.87 -10.21
N ARG A 6 -0.09 -9.83 -10.95
CA ARG A 6 0.50 -9.63 -12.27
C ARG A 6 1.94 -9.25 -12.09
N ARG A 7 2.68 -9.37 -13.18
CA ARG A 7 4.02 -8.82 -13.23
C ARG A 7 3.95 -7.33 -12.95
N LEU A 8 4.64 -6.87 -11.92
CA LEU A 8 4.72 -5.45 -11.62
C LEU A 8 5.55 -4.77 -12.70
N LEU A 9 4.90 -3.90 -13.47
CA LEU A 9 5.59 -3.20 -14.55
C LEU A 9 6.50 -2.12 -13.95
N LYS A 10 7.73 -2.00 -14.47
CA LYS A 10 8.66 -0.91 -14.11
C LYS A 10 8.05 0.47 -14.25
N THR A 11 7.15 0.65 -15.23
CA THR A 11 6.42 1.91 -15.41
C THR A 11 5.50 2.22 -14.23
N ALA A 12 4.94 1.22 -13.56
CA ALA A 12 4.13 1.41 -12.37
C ALA A 12 5.00 1.81 -11.17
N ILE A 13 6.18 1.21 -11.02
CA ILE A 13 7.18 1.58 -9.99
C ILE A 13 7.61 3.04 -10.16
N ILE A 14 8.04 3.42 -11.37
CA ILE A 14 8.46 4.80 -11.70
C ILE A 14 7.30 5.79 -11.50
N PHE A 15 6.08 5.39 -11.88
CA PHE A 15 4.90 6.24 -11.70
C PHE A 15 4.59 6.44 -10.21
N PHE A 16 4.61 5.38 -9.42
CA PHE A 16 4.42 5.46 -7.97
C PHE A 16 5.45 6.39 -7.33
N GLU A 17 6.73 6.18 -7.62
CA GLU A 17 7.83 7.01 -7.11
C GLU A 17 7.65 8.49 -7.45
N LYS A 18 7.34 8.78 -8.72
CA LYS A 18 7.08 10.14 -9.18
C LYS A 18 5.93 10.80 -8.43
N VAL A 19 4.80 10.11 -8.29
CA VAL A 19 3.61 10.65 -7.61
C VAL A 19 3.89 10.89 -6.12
N MET A 20 4.67 10.03 -5.47
CA MET A 20 5.09 10.24 -4.08
C MET A 20 5.99 11.47 -3.95
N MET A 21 6.99 11.63 -4.83
CA MET A 21 7.88 12.81 -4.80
C MET A 21 7.16 14.14 -5.04
N GLU A 22 6.04 14.12 -5.77
CA GLU A 22 5.21 15.31 -6.00
C GLU A 22 4.30 15.65 -4.79
N HIS A 23 4.14 14.75 -3.81
CA HIS A 23 3.30 15.00 -2.64
C HIS A 23 4.03 15.83 -1.59
N GLU A 24 3.40 16.94 -1.16
CA GLU A 24 3.93 17.89 -0.16
C GLU A 24 4.29 17.32 1.22
N LYS A 25 3.90 16.07 1.53
CA LYS A 25 4.17 15.41 2.82
C LYS A 25 5.34 14.44 2.73
N VAL A 26 5.84 14.18 1.53
CA VAL A 26 6.96 13.27 1.29
C VAL A 26 8.22 14.11 1.17
N GLU A 27 9.21 13.83 2.01
CA GLU A 27 10.54 14.45 1.93
C GLU A 27 11.48 13.63 1.05
N LYS A 28 11.36 12.30 1.13
CA LYS A 28 12.22 11.36 0.44
C LYS A 28 11.50 10.04 0.23
N ILE A 29 11.86 9.35 -0.84
CA ILE A 29 11.45 7.98 -1.11
C ILE A 29 12.67 7.17 -1.52
N ASP A 30 12.82 5.96 -0.96
CA ASP A 30 13.87 5.02 -1.31
C ASP A 30 13.24 3.68 -1.74
N LEU A 31 13.67 3.16 -2.89
CA LEU A 31 13.35 1.80 -3.30
C LEU A 31 14.26 0.82 -2.55
N VAL A 32 13.67 -0.02 -1.69
CA VAL A 32 14.41 -0.96 -0.83
C VAL A 32 14.50 -2.34 -1.48
N GLU A 33 13.43 -2.77 -2.14
CA GLU A 33 13.36 -4.08 -2.80
C GLU A 33 12.52 -3.99 -4.08
N GLU A 34 12.91 -4.71 -5.13
CA GLU A 34 12.17 -4.86 -6.39
C GLU A 34 12.33 -6.29 -6.90
N ASP A 35 11.22 -6.91 -7.32
CA ASP A 35 11.21 -8.12 -8.12
C ASP A 35 10.15 -8.06 -9.23
N ASP A 36 9.89 -9.19 -9.90
CA ASP A 36 8.93 -9.25 -11.01
C ASP A 36 7.47 -9.02 -10.58
N TYR A 37 7.12 -9.09 -9.30
CA TYR A 37 5.74 -9.04 -8.79
C TYR A 37 5.50 -7.92 -7.77
N LYS A 38 6.57 -7.36 -7.18
CA LYS A 38 6.46 -6.34 -6.13
C LYS A 38 7.61 -5.33 -6.15
N ALA A 39 7.38 -4.24 -5.44
CA ALA A 39 8.43 -3.36 -4.97
C ALA A 39 8.11 -2.88 -3.55
N VAL A 40 9.14 -2.63 -2.75
CA VAL A 40 9.02 -2.13 -1.39
C VAL A 40 9.76 -0.79 -1.31
N PHE A 41 9.06 0.23 -0.82
CA PHE A 41 9.60 1.56 -0.64
C PHE A 41 9.65 1.93 0.84
N GLU A 42 10.69 2.68 1.22
CA GLU A 42 10.67 3.50 2.43
C GLU A 42 10.30 4.93 2.03
N ILE A 43 9.19 5.41 2.59
CA ILE A 43 8.71 6.77 2.35
C ILE A 43 8.91 7.59 3.62
N TYR A 44 9.78 8.59 3.53
CA TYR A 44 10.12 9.51 4.61
C TYR A 44 9.18 10.71 4.53
N LEU A 45 8.34 10.86 5.55
CA LEU A 45 7.34 11.92 5.63
C LEU A 45 7.87 13.13 6.41
N ALA A 46 7.39 14.32 6.06
CA ALA A 46 7.80 15.59 6.65
C ALA A 46 7.45 15.75 8.15
N ASP A 47 6.63 14.85 8.69
CA ASP A 47 6.34 14.78 10.13
C ASP A 47 7.25 13.80 10.89
N GLY A 48 8.28 13.26 10.23
CA GLY A 48 9.28 12.36 10.80
C GLY A 48 8.89 10.88 10.79
N ARG A 49 7.72 10.51 10.26
CA ARG A 49 7.37 9.11 10.05
C ARG A 49 8.11 8.51 8.87
N ILE A 50 8.40 7.22 8.97
CA ILE A 50 8.86 6.39 7.85
C ILE A 50 7.76 5.35 7.62
N LEU A 51 7.30 5.22 6.38
CA LEU A 51 6.34 4.19 5.99
C LEU A 51 7.04 3.18 5.08
N VAL A 52 7.06 1.91 5.49
CA VAL A 52 7.45 0.80 4.63
C VAL A 52 6.25 0.36 3.81
N THR A 53 6.28 0.67 2.52
CA THR A 53 5.15 0.52 1.60
C THR A 53 5.43 -0.58 0.59
N TYR A 54 4.66 -1.66 0.67
CA TYR A 54 4.60 -2.69 -0.36
C TYR A 54 3.72 -2.20 -1.51
N ILE A 55 4.21 -2.27 -2.74
CA ILE A 55 3.41 -2.02 -3.94
C ILE A 55 3.29 -3.29 -4.80
N GLY A 56 2.09 -3.53 -5.34
CA GLY A 56 1.82 -4.66 -6.22
C GLY A 56 0.75 -4.36 -7.26
N ASP A 57 0.81 -5.05 -8.40
CA ASP A 57 -0.22 -5.03 -9.45
C ASP A 57 -1.10 -6.27 -9.26
N VAL A 58 -2.13 -6.12 -8.41
CA VAL A 58 -3.02 -7.21 -8.00
C VAL A 58 -4.44 -6.82 -8.37
N TYR A 59 -5.02 -7.56 -9.32
CA TYR A 59 -6.35 -7.25 -9.86
C TYR A 59 -7.41 -7.15 -8.75
N VAL A 60 -7.40 -8.09 -7.80
CA VAL A 60 -8.20 -7.99 -6.57
C VAL A 60 -7.36 -8.53 -5.39
N LEU A 61 -6.96 -7.66 -4.48
CA LEU A 61 -6.27 -8.05 -3.24
C LEU A 61 -7.26 -8.63 -2.22
N THR A 62 -7.00 -9.86 -1.77
CA THR A 62 -7.84 -10.60 -0.82
C THR A 62 -7.22 -10.68 0.57
N ALA A 63 -8.02 -11.09 1.57
CA ALA A 63 -7.53 -11.35 2.92
C ALA A 63 -6.48 -12.47 3.00
N ALA A 64 -6.46 -13.40 2.04
CA ALA A 64 -5.43 -14.42 1.95
C ALA A 64 -4.11 -13.82 1.44
N ASP A 65 -4.17 -12.99 0.40
CA ASP A 65 -2.99 -12.30 -0.15
C ASP A 65 -2.33 -11.41 0.91
N VAL A 66 -3.12 -10.66 1.69
CA VAL A 66 -2.60 -9.86 2.80
C VAL A 66 -1.82 -10.73 3.78
N ARG A 67 -2.37 -11.89 4.20
CA ARG A 67 -1.68 -12.78 5.13
C ARG A 67 -0.39 -13.34 4.55
N GLU A 68 -0.37 -13.66 3.25
CA GLU A 68 0.83 -14.14 2.56
C GLU A 68 1.91 -13.04 2.53
N ILE A 69 1.56 -11.83 2.09
CA ILE A 69 2.47 -10.66 2.09
C ILE A 69 3.03 -10.41 3.50
N VAL A 70 2.19 -10.36 4.52
CA VAL A 70 2.64 -10.08 5.90
C VAL A 70 3.49 -11.21 6.48
N SER A 71 3.23 -12.46 6.07
CA SER A 71 4.04 -13.60 6.49
C SER A 71 5.40 -13.64 5.81
N GLU A 72 5.51 -13.12 4.58
CA GLU A 72 6.77 -13.07 3.83
C GLU A 72 7.60 -11.83 4.19
N TYR A 73 6.94 -10.73 4.56
CA TYR A 73 7.57 -9.43 4.79
C TYR A 73 7.27 -8.94 6.21
N GLU A 74 8.19 -9.21 7.14
CA GLU A 74 8.01 -8.92 8.57
C GLU A 74 7.84 -7.42 8.90
N VAL A 75 8.19 -6.51 7.99
CA VAL A 75 8.14 -5.05 8.23
C VAL A 75 7.45 -4.36 7.06
N VAL A 76 6.11 -4.40 7.01
CA VAL A 76 5.30 -3.63 6.06
C VAL A 76 4.25 -2.84 6.82
N ASP A 77 4.25 -1.52 6.67
CA ASP A 77 3.25 -0.63 7.28
C ASP A 77 1.99 -0.52 6.43
N CYS A 78 2.14 -0.67 5.11
CA CYS A 78 1.01 -0.58 4.17
C CYS A 78 1.25 -1.31 2.85
N ILE A 79 0.14 -1.76 2.26
CA ILE A 79 0.05 -2.39 0.95
C ILE A 79 -0.72 -1.44 0.02
N VAL A 80 -0.13 -1.11 -1.12
CA VAL A 80 -0.75 -0.24 -2.14
C VAL A 80 -0.89 -1.00 -3.45
N VAL A 81 -2.14 -1.09 -3.92
CA VAL A 81 -2.41 -1.56 -5.28
C VAL A 81 -2.36 -0.37 -6.26
N VAL A 82 -1.56 -0.52 -7.32
CA VAL A 82 -1.11 0.62 -8.15
C VAL A 82 -1.88 0.78 -9.46
N SER A 83 -2.56 -0.24 -9.97
CA SER A 83 -3.36 -0.09 -11.18
C SER A 83 -4.69 0.61 -10.89
N ASN A 84 -5.17 1.41 -11.83
CA ASN A 84 -6.51 2.02 -11.75
C ASN A 84 -7.65 0.98 -11.75
N TRP A 85 -7.36 -0.24 -12.21
CA TRP A 85 -8.30 -1.36 -12.25
C TRP A 85 -8.14 -2.32 -11.08
N ASP A 86 -7.15 -2.07 -10.22
CA ASP A 86 -6.92 -2.91 -9.05
C ASP A 86 -7.92 -2.53 -7.96
N GLU A 87 -8.45 -3.58 -7.36
CA GLU A 87 -9.37 -3.50 -6.25
C GLU A 87 -8.79 -4.26 -5.06
N TYR A 88 -9.37 -4.02 -3.90
CA TYR A 88 -9.18 -4.89 -2.74
C TYR A 88 -10.54 -5.22 -2.16
N THR A 89 -10.66 -6.40 -1.57
CA THR A 89 -11.88 -6.79 -0.85
C THR A 89 -11.98 -6.04 0.47
N SER A 90 -13.19 -5.76 0.94
CA SER A 90 -13.40 -5.18 2.28
C SER A 90 -12.75 -6.04 3.38
N GLU A 91 -12.80 -7.37 3.22
CA GLU A 91 -12.16 -8.30 4.15
C GLU A 91 -10.63 -8.13 4.19
N ALA A 92 -9.97 -7.89 3.04
CA ALA A 92 -8.53 -7.61 2.98
C ALA A 92 -8.15 -6.39 3.81
N LYS A 93 -8.97 -5.32 3.72
CA LYS A 93 -8.74 -4.09 4.49
C LYS A 93 -8.96 -4.30 5.98
N GLU A 94 -10.04 -4.99 6.36
CA GLU A 94 -10.32 -5.25 7.77
C GLU A 94 -9.25 -6.15 8.39
N ILE A 95 -8.82 -7.22 7.73
CA ILE A 95 -7.77 -8.09 8.29
C ILE A 95 -6.43 -7.35 8.40
N ALA A 96 -6.03 -6.58 7.38
CA ALA A 96 -4.79 -5.80 7.42
C ALA A 96 -4.80 -4.81 8.58
N LYS A 97 -5.94 -4.15 8.81
CA LYS A 97 -6.11 -3.22 9.92
C LYS A 97 -5.98 -3.90 11.28
N THR A 98 -6.48 -5.13 11.46
CA THR A 98 -6.24 -5.88 12.71
C THR A 98 -4.75 -6.17 12.96
N MET A 99 -3.94 -6.16 11.90
CA MET A 99 -2.49 -6.32 11.93
C MET A 99 -1.75 -4.99 12.02
N GLY A 100 -2.46 -3.85 12.04
CA GLY A 100 -1.86 -2.51 12.04
C GLY A 100 -1.39 -2.03 10.67
N ILE A 101 -1.80 -2.71 9.59
CA ILE A 101 -1.32 -2.48 8.22
C ILE A 101 -2.39 -1.77 7.40
N GLY A 102 -2.00 -0.71 6.70
CA GLY A 102 -2.89 0.01 5.79
C GLY A 102 -3.03 -0.69 4.44
N VAL A 103 -4.24 -0.78 3.89
CA VAL A 103 -4.49 -1.27 2.52
C VAL A 103 -5.17 -0.17 1.73
N PHE A 104 -4.58 0.20 0.60
CA PHE A 104 -5.02 1.36 -0.19
C PHE A 104 -4.89 1.14 -1.68
N LYS A 105 -5.75 1.81 -2.45
CA LYS A 105 -5.42 2.20 -3.82
C LYS A 105 -4.49 3.40 -3.79
N LEU A 106 -3.72 3.63 -4.86
CA LEU A 106 -2.81 4.79 -4.93
C LEU A 106 -3.47 6.13 -4.54
N LYS A 107 -4.67 6.43 -5.05
CA LYS A 107 -5.38 7.67 -4.69
C LYS A 107 -5.78 7.75 -3.22
N GLU A 108 -6.12 6.61 -2.62
CA GLU A 108 -6.47 6.52 -1.21
C GLU A 108 -5.23 6.70 -0.35
N PHE A 109 -4.11 6.12 -0.77
CA PHE A 109 -2.82 6.22 -0.10
C PHE A 109 -2.33 7.68 -0.07
N MET A 110 -2.41 8.39 -1.20
CA MET A 110 -2.12 9.82 -1.28
C MET A 110 -2.93 10.64 -0.26
N LYS A 111 -4.17 10.24 0.03
CA LYS A 111 -4.93 10.88 1.11
C LYS A 111 -4.49 10.40 2.49
N ALA A 112 -4.27 9.10 2.66
CA ALA A 112 -3.95 8.46 3.92
C ALA A 112 -2.68 9.01 4.56
N ILE A 113 -1.63 9.32 3.78
CA ILE A 113 -0.37 9.84 4.30
C ILE A 113 -0.51 11.18 5.04
N ASN A 114 -1.62 11.91 4.83
CA ASN A 114 -1.94 13.13 5.59
C ASN A 114 -2.47 12.86 7.01
N TYR A 115 -2.67 11.60 7.38
CA TYR A 115 -3.24 11.18 8.65
C TYR A 115 -2.31 10.23 9.42
N ASN A 116 -2.56 10.15 10.73
CA ASN A 116 -1.81 9.34 11.69
C ASN A 116 -2.70 8.32 12.41
N GLY A 117 -2.08 7.24 12.89
CA GLY A 117 -2.73 6.22 13.73
C GLY A 117 -3.99 5.65 13.10
N LYS A 118 -5.08 5.56 13.86
CA LYS A 118 -6.34 4.99 13.38
C LYS A 118 -6.90 5.66 12.13
N LYS A 119 -6.73 6.98 11.97
CA LYS A 119 -7.22 7.71 10.78
C LYS A 119 -6.47 7.32 9.51
N PHE A 120 -5.19 6.96 9.61
CA PHE A 120 -4.43 6.41 8.49
C PHE A 120 -5.06 5.09 8.04
N LEU A 121 -5.23 4.14 8.96
CA LEU A 121 -5.80 2.81 8.66
C LEU A 121 -7.26 2.87 8.15
N ASP A 122 -8.07 3.79 8.68
CA ASP A 122 -9.49 3.91 8.34
C ASP A 122 -9.77 4.71 7.04
N THR A 123 -8.73 5.21 6.37
CA THR A 123 -8.91 6.05 5.18
C THR A 123 -9.62 5.29 4.08
N TYR A 124 -10.81 5.77 3.67
CA TYR A 124 -11.73 5.12 2.72
C TYR A 124 -12.27 3.76 3.18
N ILE A 125 -12.69 3.64 4.44
CA ILE A 125 -13.70 2.66 4.82
C ILE A 125 -15.06 3.29 4.49
N GLU A 126 -15.84 2.69 3.58
CA GLU A 126 -17.25 3.05 3.46
C GLU A 126 -17.88 2.85 4.84
N LYS A 127 -18.39 3.94 5.44
CA LYS A 127 -19.24 3.79 6.61
C LYS A 127 -20.43 2.96 6.16
N THR A 128 -20.50 1.71 6.57
CA THR A 128 -21.77 0.99 6.61
C THR A 128 -22.69 1.89 7.43
N ILE A 129 -23.68 2.47 6.77
CA ILE A 129 -24.75 3.19 7.44
C ILE A 129 -25.49 2.09 8.21
N GLU A 130 -25.33 2.07 9.53
CA GLU A 130 -26.18 1.28 10.43
C GLU A 130 -27.64 1.73 10.33
#